data_AF-A0A3M1E9U2-F1
#
_entry.id   AF-A0A3M1E9U2-F1
#
_cell.length_a   1.000
_cell.length_b   1.000
_cell.length_c   1.000
_cell.angle_alpha   90.00
_cell.angle_beta   90.00
_cell.angle_gamma   90.00
#
_symmetry.space_group_name_H-M   'P 1'
#
loop_
_entity.id
_entity.type
_entity.pdbx_description
1 polymer ?
#
loop_
_entity_poly.entity_id
_entity_poly.type
_entity_poly.pdbx_seq_one_letter_code
_entity_poly.pdbx_strand_id
1 'polypeptide(L)' 'MISPNPNPSHLARKAGAQYARQTGEALRVRVVSGSMEPLLRAGDSVLVQPCAPDAVRPGDVLTIQSGASWVTHRLM' A
#
# COMPACT_ATOMS: atom_id res chain seq x y z
N MET A 1 3.62 -25.90 -22.44
CA MET A 1 2.42 -25.11 -22.06
C MET A 1 2.94 -23.83 -21.42
N ILE A 2 3.13 -22.76 -22.21
CA ILE A 2 3.78 -21.53 -21.76
C ILE A 2 2.65 -20.59 -21.31
N SER A 3 2.52 -20.39 -20.00
CA SER A 3 1.51 -19.49 -19.43
C SER A 3 1.89 -18.04 -19.74
N PRO A 4 0.96 -17.16 -20.14
CA PRO A 4 1.28 -15.78 -20.45
C PRO A 4 1.64 -15.03 -19.16
N ASN A 5 2.72 -14.25 -19.21
CA ASN A 5 3.13 -13.33 -18.15
C ASN A 5 2.32 -12.02 -18.28
N PRO A 6 1.34 -11.74 -17.40
CA PRO A 6 0.62 -10.48 -17.43
C PRO A 6 1.43 -9.46 -16.64
N ASN A 7 2.16 -8.59 -17.34
CA ASN A 7 2.93 -7.50 -16.76
C ASN A 7 1.97 -6.52 -16.03
N PRO A 8 1.91 -6.47 -14.68
CA PRO A 8 0.78 -5.90 -13.96
C PRO A 8 1.01 -4.45 -13.51
N SER A 9 1.92 -3.71 -14.14
CA SER A 9 2.43 -2.43 -13.63
C SER A 9 1.38 -1.30 -13.53
N HIS A 10 0.26 -1.39 -14.26
CA HIS A 10 -0.86 -0.43 -14.15
C HIS A 10 -2.09 -0.97 -13.42
N LEU A 11 -2.34 -2.27 -13.44
CA LEU A 11 -3.48 -2.91 -12.73
C LEU A 11 -3.17 -3.17 -11.24
N ALA A 12 -1.93 -3.53 -10.90
CA ALA A 12 -1.50 -3.79 -9.52
C ALA A 12 -1.67 -2.56 -8.60
N ARG A 13 -1.54 -1.36 -9.17
CA ARG A 13 -1.70 -0.11 -8.44
C ARG A 13 -3.12 0.06 -7.92
N LYS A 14 -4.16 -0.09 -8.73
CA LYS A 14 -5.54 0.07 -8.25
C LYS A 14 -6.01 -1.09 -7.37
N ALA A 15 -5.49 -2.29 -7.63
CA ALA A 15 -5.91 -3.50 -6.92
C ALA A 15 -5.43 -3.54 -5.46
N GLY A 16 -4.28 -2.94 -5.11
CA GLY A 16 -3.65 -2.98 -3.79
C GLY A 16 -4.59 -3.13 -2.58
N ALA A 17 -5.11 -2.05 -1.99
CA ALA A 17 -5.83 -2.19 -0.73
C ALA A 17 -7.26 -2.73 -0.86
N GLN A 18 -7.89 -2.68 -2.03
CA GLN A 18 -9.14 -3.41 -2.24
C GLN A 18 -8.89 -4.92 -2.24
N TYR A 19 -7.77 -5.36 -2.83
CA TYR A 19 -7.30 -6.74 -2.81
C TYR A 19 -6.91 -7.17 -1.40
N ALA A 20 -6.08 -6.41 -0.67
CA ALA A 20 -5.73 -6.75 0.71
C ALA A 20 -6.94 -6.79 1.64
N ARG A 21 -7.91 -5.88 1.46
CA ARG A 21 -9.18 -5.93 2.21
C ARG A 21 -10.04 -7.16 1.87
N GLN A 22 -9.95 -7.68 0.65
CA GLN A 22 -10.74 -8.82 0.18
C GLN A 22 -10.07 -10.17 0.44
N THR A 23 -8.74 -10.24 0.37
CA THR A 23 -7.97 -11.49 0.49
C THR A 23 -7.34 -11.65 1.88
N GLY A 24 -7.19 -10.57 2.64
CA GLY A 24 -6.41 -10.56 3.88
C GLY A 24 -4.90 -10.62 3.65
N GLU A 25 -4.45 -10.55 2.39
CA GLU A 25 -3.03 -10.67 2.06
C GLU A 25 -2.30 -9.32 2.11
N ALA A 26 -1.05 -9.37 2.52
CA ALA A 26 -0.20 -8.20 2.58
C ALA A 26 0.30 -7.77 1.19
N LEU A 27 0.42 -6.47 0.96
CA LEU A 27 0.89 -5.90 -0.30
C LEU A 27 2.31 -5.38 -0.16
N ARG A 28 3.18 -5.74 -1.10
CA ARG A 28 4.47 -5.07 -1.22
C ARG A 28 4.34 -3.85 -2.12
N VAL A 29 4.63 -2.67 -1.60
CA VAL A 29 4.58 -1.40 -2.35
C VAL A 29 5.91 -0.66 -2.24
N ARG A 30 6.18 0.20 -3.23
CA ARG A 30 7.38 1.04 -3.26
C ARG A 30 7.02 2.48 -2.88
N VAL A 31 7.79 3.07 -1.98
CA VAL A 31 7.65 4.48 -1.59
C VAL A 31 8.16 5.37 -2.72
N VAL A 32 7.35 6.34 -3.13
CA VAL A 32 7.61 7.18 -4.32
C VAL A 32 8.03 8.62 -3.99
N SER A 33 7.88 9.06 -2.74
CA SER A 33 8.19 10.43 -2.30
C SER A 33 8.75 10.44 -0.88
N GLY A 34 9.33 11.58 -0.47
CA GLY A 34 9.95 11.77 0.85
C GLY A 34 9.04 12.41 1.92
N SER A 35 7.73 12.49 1.73
CA SER A 35 6.83 13.18 2.68
C SER A 35 6.73 12.52 4.06
N MET A 36 7.17 11.26 4.16
CA MET A 36 7.19 10.46 5.38
C MET A 36 8.61 10.30 5.95
N GLU A 37 9.58 11.09 5.48
CA GLU A 37 10.92 11.11 6.05
C GLU A 37 10.90 11.61 7.51
N PRO A 38 11.78 11.09 8.39
CA PRO A 38 12.83 10.10 8.11
C PRO A 38 12.33 8.63 8.18
N LEU A 39 11.06 8.41 8.53
CA LEU A 39 10.52 7.08 8.82
C LEU A 39 10.48 6.18 7.58
N LEU A 40 10.03 6.73 6.45
CA LEU A 40 10.02 6.06 5.15
C LEU A 40 10.72 6.96 4.14
N ARG A 41 11.67 6.39 3.39
CA ARG A 41 12.45 7.11 2.39
C ARG A 41 11.97 6.75 0.99
N ALA A 42 12.10 7.70 0.07
CA ALA A 42 11.80 7.44 -1.33
C ALA A 42 12.66 6.27 -1.85
N GLY A 43 12.01 5.29 -2.48
CA GLY A 43 12.66 4.07 -2.98
C GLY A 43 12.51 2.84 -2.08
N ASP A 44 12.14 3.02 -0.79
CA ASP A 44 11.92 1.91 0.14
C ASP A 44 10.84 0.95 -0.36
N SER A 45 11.01 -0.35 -0.06
CA SER A 45 9.99 -1.37 -0.25
C SER A 45 9.32 -1.66 1.08
N VAL A 46 8.03 -1.42 1.18
CA VAL A 46 7.26 -1.63 2.42
C VAL A 46 6.19 -2.69 2.21
N LEU A 47 5.87 -3.40 3.29
CA LEU A 47 4.78 -4.36 3.32
C LEU A 47 3.58 -3.71 4.02
N VAL A 48 2.46 -3.59 3.33
CA VAL A 48 1.22 -3.04 3.85
C VAL A 48 0.31 -4.20 4.22
N GLN A 49 -0.04 -4.30 5.50
CA GLN A 49 -0.97 -5.29 5.99
C GLN A 49 -2.38 -4.70 6.02
N PRO A 50 -3.41 -5.44 5.57
CA PRO A 50 -4.78 -5.03 5.78
C PRO A 50 -5.09 -5.00 7.28
N CYS A 51 -5.80 -3.97 7.72
CA CYS A 51 -6.30 -3.83 9.08
C CYS A 51 -7.78 -3.46 9.06
N ALA A 52 -8.49 -3.84 10.12
CA ALA A 52 -9.87 -3.41 10.34
C ALA A 52 -9.87 -1.94 10.81
N PRO A 53 -10.86 -1.11 10.40
CA PRO A 53 -10.88 0.31 10.76
C PRO A 53 -10.87 0.61 12.26
N ASP A 54 -11.45 -0.28 13.06
CA ASP A 54 -11.52 -0.21 14.53
C ASP A 54 -10.21 -0.60 15.22
N ALA A 55 -9.28 -1.25 14.52
CA ALA A 55 -7.94 -1.56 15.02
C ALA A 55 -6.96 -0.37 14.90
N VAL A 56 -7.33 0.66 14.14
CA VAL A 56 -6.49 1.84 13.87
C VAL A 56 -6.39 2.74 15.10
N ARG A 57 -5.17 3.19 15.42
CA ARG A 57 -4.88 4.03 16.59
C ARG A 57 -4.06 5.27 16.22
N PRO A 58 -4.17 6.37 17.01
CA PRO A 58 -3.25 7.48 16.91
C PRO A 58 -1.79 7.01 16.99
N GLY A 59 -0.95 7.51 16.09
CA GLY A 59 0.44 7.08 15.92
C GLY A 59 0.66 6.04 14.82
N ASP A 60 -0.38 5.33 14.37
CA ASP A 60 -0.25 4.32 13.32
C ASP A 60 0.10 4.96 11.97
N VAL A 61 0.84 4.20 11.15
CA VAL A 61 1.13 4.57 9.76
C VAL A 61 0.21 3.80 8.85
N LEU A 62 -0.64 4.52 8.12
CA LEU A 62 -1.70 3.97 7.30
C LEU A 62 -1.47 4.33 5.85
N THR A 63 -1.68 3.36 4.96
CA THR A 63 -1.77 3.62 3.52
C THR A 63 -3.24 3.61 3.11
N ILE A 64 -3.73 4.74 2.62
CA ILE A 64 -5.11 4.91 2.17
C ILE A 64 -5.17 5.19 0.68
N GLN A 65 -6.28 4.80 0.05
CA GLN A 65 -6.55 5.15 -1.33
C GLN A 65 -7.15 6.55 -1.40
N SER A 66 -6.54 7.44 -2.17
CA SER A 66 -7.09 8.77 -2.49
C SER A 66 -7.18 8.90 -4.01
N GLY A 67 -8.40 8.75 -4.53
CA GLY A 67 -8.66 8.69 -5.96
C GLY A 67 -7.88 7.53 -6.63
N ALA A 68 -7.01 7.87 -7.57
CA ALA A 68 -6.17 6.91 -8.30
C ALA A 68 -4.81 6.62 -7.62
N SER A 69 -4.52 7.28 -6.50
CA SER A 69 -3.22 7.23 -5.83
C SER A 69 -3.32 6.60 -4.44
N TRP A 70 -2.19 6.09 -3.96
CA TRP A 70 -2.03 5.66 -2.58
C TRP A 70 -1.23 6.69 -1.83
N VAL A 71 -1.69 7.01 -0.63
CA VAL A 71 -1.02 7.97 0.24
C VAL A 71 -0.80 7.34 1.59
N THR A 72 0.42 7.44 2.08
CA THR A 72 0.80 6.95 3.41
C THR A 72 0.92 8.13 4.36
N HIS A 73 0.23 8.07 5.49
CA HIS A 73 0.28 9.08 6.54
C HIS A 73 0.39 8.45 7.92
N ARG A 74 0.96 9.20 8.87
CA ARG A 74 0.83 8.88 10.29
C ARG A 74 -0.45 9.51 10.82
N LEU A 75 -1.30 8.71 11.46
CA LEU A 75 -2.48 9.21 12.16
C LEU A 75 -2.05 9.96 13.42
N MET A 76 -2.60 11.15 13.64
CA MET A 76 -2.38 11.96 14.83
C MET A 76 -3.59 11.93 15.74
#